data_AF-A0A3M1PYD2-F1
#
_entry.id   AF-A0A3M1PYD2-F1
#
_cell.length_a   1.000
_cell.length_b   1.000
_cell.length_c   1.000
_cell.angle_alpha   90.00
_cell.angle_beta   90.00
_cell.angle_gamma   90.00
#
_symmetry.space_group_name_H-M   'P 1'
#
loop_
_entity.id
_entity.type
_entity.pdbx_description
1 polymer ?
#
loop_
_entity_poly.entity_id
_entity_poly.type
_entity_poly.pdbx_seq_one_letter_code
_entity_poly.pdbx_strand_id
1 'polypeptide(L)'
;WAAPAAVALGARVIEKHFTLDRSLPGPDHRASLEPDALAQMIAGIRTVERALGRPGKPITPAERATRRVARRGIVATRSIAAGEPLTAENMAVLRPEEGAEPFRWWQLLGRPAPRAYAPGEPIDGA
;
A
#
# COMPACT_ATOMS: atom_id res chain seq x y z
N TRP A 1 -15.25 -3.13 20.14
CA TRP A 1 -14.88 -2.62 18.81
C TRP A 1 -15.64 -1.37 18.36
N ALA A 2 -16.87 -1.12 18.81
CA ALA A 2 -17.63 0.07 18.42
C ALA A 2 -16.89 1.40 18.65
N ALA A 3 -16.25 1.59 19.82
CA ALA A 3 -15.51 2.81 20.13
C ALA A 3 -14.30 3.05 19.19
N PRO A 4 -13.35 2.11 18.99
CA PRO A 4 -12.29 2.27 17.98
C PRO A 4 -12.83 2.51 16.55
N ALA A 5 -13.91 1.84 16.16
CA ALA A 5 -14.52 2.05 14.85
C ALA A 5 -15.12 3.46 14.69
N ALA A 6 -15.77 4.01 15.73
CA ALA A 6 -16.27 5.37 15.73
C ALA A 6 -15.13 6.39 15.54
N VAL A 7 -13.97 6.17 16.18
CA VAL A 7 -12.77 7.01 15.98
C VAL A 7 -12.26 6.92 14.54
N ALA A 8 -12.24 5.73 13.94
CA ALA A 8 -11.91 5.56 12.51
C ALA A 8 -12.83 6.35 11.57
N LEU A 9 -14.09 6.53 11.97
CA LEU A 9 -15.08 7.34 11.25
C LEU A 9 -15.04 8.84 11.61
N GLY A 10 -14.11 9.26 12.48
CA GLY A 10 -13.88 10.67 12.80
C GLY A 10 -14.46 11.14 14.14
N ALA A 11 -15.00 10.25 14.97
CA ALA A 11 -15.43 10.63 16.32
C ALA A 11 -14.26 11.19 17.14
N ARG A 12 -14.50 12.30 17.85
CA ARG A 12 -13.50 13.00 18.69
C ARG A 12 -13.70 12.80 20.18
N VAL A 13 -14.89 12.36 20.58
CA VAL A 13 -15.27 12.09 21.96
C VAL A 13 -15.91 10.71 21.99
N ILE A 14 -15.51 9.90 22.97
CA ILE A 14 -16.08 8.58 23.23
C ILE A 14 -16.52 8.55 24.68
N GLU A 15 -17.80 8.28 24.90
CA GLU A 15 -18.38 8.07 26.21
C GLU A 15 -18.72 6.58 26.40
N LYS A 16 -18.42 6.05 27.57
CA LYS A 16 -18.79 4.68 27.92
C LYS A 16 -18.94 4.54 29.44
N HIS A 17 -20.01 3.89 29.88
CA HIS A 17 -20.19 3.55 31.29
C HIS A 17 -19.04 2.69 31.81
N PHE A 18 -18.59 3.00 33.01
CA PHE A 18 -17.48 2.36 33.70
C PHE A 18 -17.89 1.92 35.11
N THR A 19 -17.34 0.80 35.55
CA THR A 19 -17.54 0.29 36.90
C THR A 19 -16.28 -0.40 37.42
N LEU A 20 -16.15 -0.54 38.73
CA LEU A 20 -15.08 -1.33 39.34
C LEU A 20 -15.38 -2.84 39.29
N ASP A 21 -16.67 -3.19 39.29
CA ASP A 21 -17.16 -4.57 39.27
C ASP A 21 -18.59 -4.62 38.70
N ARG A 22 -18.80 -5.42 37.66
CA ARG A 22 -20.09 -5.57 36.96
C ARG A 22 -21.13 -6.38 37.74
N SER A 23 -20.71 -7.06 38.80
CA SER A 23 -21.59 -7.83 39.71
C SER A 23 -22.28 -6.97 40.77
N LEU A 24 -21.83 -5.72 40.96
CA LEU A 24 -22.44 -4.79 41.91
C LEU A 24 -23.91 -4.51 41.56
N PRO A 25 -24.75 -4.24 42.58
CA PRO A 25 -26.17 -3.97 42.37
C PRO A 25 -26.39 -2.68 41.60
N GLY A 26 -27.34 -2.70 40.67
CA GLY A 26 -27.72 -1.56 39.85
C GLY A 26 -27.77 -1.92 38.36
N PRO A 27 -28.66 -1.27 37.58
CA PRO A 27 -28.93 -1.67 36.21
C PRO A 27 -27.73 -1.47 35.27
N ASP A 28 -26.89 -0.45 35.53
CA ASP A 28 -25.81 -0.05 34.62
C ASP A 28 -24.50 -0.83 34.83
N HIS A 29 -24.29 -1.46 35.99
CA HIS A 29 -23.08 -2.21 36.30
C HIS A 29 -22.85 -3.33 35.28
N ARG A 30 -23.88 -4.12 34.97
CA ARG A 30 -23.80 -5.22 34.00
C ARG A 30 -23.44 -4.75 32.58
N ALA A 31 -23.77 -3.52 32.20
CA ALA A 31 -23.51 -2.95 30.87
C ALA A 31 -22.22 -2.10 30.77
N SER A 32 -21.55 -1.88 31.91
CA SER A 32 -20.34 -1.06 32.03
C SER A 32 -19.05 -1.81 31.69
N LEU A 33 -17.97 -1.06 31.46
CA LEU A 33 -16.62 -1.62 31.38
C LEU A 33 -15.96 -1.63 32.76
N GLU A 34 -15.22 -2.70 33.04
CA GLU A 34 -14.27 -2.79 34.16
C GLU A 34 -12.90 -2.19 33.80
N PRO A 35 -12.00 -1.97 34.78
CA PRO A 35 -10.69 -1.35 34.56
C PRO A 35 -9.91 -1.91 33.37
N ASP A 36 -9.76 -3.23 33.28
CA ASP A 36 -8.98 -3.87 32.22
C ASP A 36 -9.66 -3.71 30.85
N ALA A 37 -10.98 -3.83 30.79
CA ALA A 37 -11.73 -3.67 29.55
C ALA A 37 -11.74 -2.21 29.07
N LEU A 38 -11.79 -1.25 29.98
CA LEU A 38 -11.64 0.18 29.67
C LEU A 38 -10.22 0.47 29.16
N ALA A 39 -9.19 -0.06 29.81
CA ALA A 39 -7.80 0.08 29.37
C ALA A 39 -7.59 -0.50 27.96
N GLN A 40 -8.16 -1.67 27.67
CA GLN A 40 -8.14 -2.26 26.32
C GLN A 40 -8.87 -1.40 25.29
N MET A 41 -10.02 -0.82 25.63
CA MET A 41 -10.75 0.10 24.74
C MET A 41 -9.90 1.33 24.41
N ILE A 42 -9.27 1.94 25.41
CA ILE A 42 -8.39 3.11 25.25
C ILE A 42 -7.17 2.73 24.38
N ALA A 43 -6.51 1.61 24.66
CA ALA A 43 -5.38 1.13 23.86
C ALA A 43 -5.77 0.89 22.39
N GLY A 44 -6.96 0.33 22.17
CA GLY A 44 -7.55 0.17 20.83
C GLY A 44 -7.76 1.50 20.12
N ILE A 45 -8.34 2.49 20.80
CA ILE A 45 -8.52 3.86 20.28
C ILE A 45 -7.18 4.46 19.87
N ARG A 46 -6.17 4.45 20.76
CA ARG A 46 -4.83 5.01 20.46
C ARG A 46 -4.10 4.26 19.35
N THR A 47 -4.40 2.98 19.15
CA THR A 47 -3.85 2.20 18.04
C THR A 47 -4.48 2.63 16.72
N VAL A 48 -5.81 2.78 16.67
CA VAL A 48 -6.52 3.29 15.49
C VAL A 48 -6.07 4.70 15.12
N GLU A 49 -5.96 5.62 16.08
CA GLU A 49 -5.49 6.99 15.81
C GLU A 49 -4.11 7.02 15.14
N ARG A 50 -3.18 6.19 15.62
CA ARG A 50 -1.85 6.05 15.01
C ARG A 50 -1.92 5.42 13.63
N ALA A 51 -2.78 4.41 13.45
CA ALA A 51 -2.92 3.68 12.19
C ALA A 51 -3.60 4.50 11.08
N LEU A 52 -4.55 5.39 11.43
CA LEU A 52 -5.17 6.31 10.47
C LEU A 52 -4.15 7.23 9.80
N GLY A 53 -3.05 7.54 10.50
CA GLY A 53 -1.93 8.27 9.94
C GLY A 53 -2.33 9.66 9.42
N ARG A 54 -1.79 10.03 8.25
CA ARG A 54 -2.07 11.30 7.58
C ARG A 54 -2.65 11.03 6.20
N PRO A 55 -3.47 11.95 5.65
CA PRO A 55 -3.91 11.86 4.27
C PRO A 55 -2.74 11.74 3.29
N GLY A 56 -2.93 10.93 2.25
CA GLY A 56 -1.92 10.63 1.23
C GLY A 56 -1.30 9.24 1.39
N LYS A 57 -0.77 8.71 0.29
CA LYS A 57 -0.07 7.42 0.26
C LYS A 57 1.39 7.61 -0.19
N PRO A 58 2.21 8.32 0.59
CA PRO A 58 3.63 8.47 0.27
C PRO A 58 4.36 7.14 0.45
N ILE A 59 5.44 6.96 -0.31
CA ILE A 59 6.33 5.83 -0.12
C ILE A 59 7.13 6.05 1.16
N THR A 60 6.97 5.18 2.13
CA THR A 60 7.73 5.21 3.38
C THR A 60 9.22 4.87 3.12
N PRO A 61 10.13 5.27 4.03
CA PRO A 61 11.53 4.88 3.94
C PRO A 61 11.75 3.36 3.81
N ALA A 62 10.97 2.57 4.55
CA ALA A 62 11.05 1.11 4.50
C ALA A 62 10.58 0.56 3.15
N GLU A 63 9.56 1.18 2.54
CA GLU A 63 9.05 0.75 1.24
C GLU A 63 9.95 1.13 0.06
N ARG A 64 10.86 2.11 0.19
CA ARG A 64 11.73 2.54 -0.92
C ARG A 64 12.63 1.41 -1.44
N ALA A 65 13.25 0.66 -0.53
CA ALA A 65 14.09 -0.48 -0.91
C ALA A 65 13.26 -1.57 -1.60
N THR A 66 12.12 -1.93 -1.02
CA THR A 66 11.18 -2.91 -1.59
C THR A 66 10.66 -2.48 -2.95
N ARG A 67 10.36 -1.19 -3.14
CA ARG A 67 9.88 -0.65 -4.41
C ARG A 67 10.85 -0.95 -5.55
N ARG A 68 12.14 -0.64 -5.36
CA ARG A 68 13.18 -0.84 -6.39
C ARG A 68 13.25 -2.29 -6.88
N VAL A 69 13.13 -3.26 -5.97
CA VAL A 69 13.25 -4.68 -6.32
C VAL A 69 11.91 -5.30 -6.76
N ALA A 70 10.77 -4.77 -6.29
CA ALA A 70 9.46 -5.37 -6.52
C ALA A 70 8.69 -4.77 -7.69
N ARG A 71 8.95 -3.50 -8.05
CA ARG A 71 8.38 -2.90 -9.27
C ARG A 71 9.04 -3.54 -10.51
N ARG A 72 8.33 -3.41 -11.62
CA ARG A 72 8.68 -4.03 -12.90
C ARG A 72 8.95 -2.93 -13.91
N GLY A 73 9.86 -3.19 -14.84
CA GLY A 73 10.06 -2.38 -16.02
C GLY A 73 9.90 -3.19 -17.30
N ILE A 74 9.82 -2.50 -18.43
CA ILE A 74 9.77 -3.13 -19.74
C ILE A 74 11.20 -3.45 -20.18
N VAL A 75 11.43 -4.71 -20.54
CA VAL A 75 12.74 -5.23 -20.97
C VAL A 75 12.61 -5.94 -22.31
N ALA A 76 13.71 -6.05 -23.03
CA ALA A 76 13.78 -6.85 -24.26
C ALA A 76 13.84 -8.34 -23.90
N THR A 77 13.07 -9.19 -24.59
CA THR A 77 13.08 -10.66 -24.41
C THR A 77 14.09 -11.34 -25.34
N ARG A 78 14.52 -10.64 -26.37
CA ARG A 78 15.52 -11.06 -27.36
C ARG A 78 16.30 -9.85 -27.82
N SER A 79 17.31 -10.05 -28.66
CA SER A 79 17.98 -8.93 -29.32
C SER A 79 16.99 -8.17 -30.21
N ILE A 80 17.04 -6.83 -30.14
CA ILE A 80 16.23 -5.90 -30.94
C ILE A 80 17.21 -4.94 -31.62
N ALA A 81 17.14 -4.79 -32.94
CA ALA A 81 17.99 -3.85 -33.67
C ALA A 81 17.48 -2.40 -33.56
N ALA A 82 18.36 -1.41 -33.73
CA ALA A 82 17.93 -0.03 -33.86
C ALA A 82 16.98 0.12 -35.08
N GLY A 83 15.85 0.78 -34.89
CA GLY A 83 14.80 0.92 -35.88
C GLY A 83 13.81 -0.26 -35.96
N GLU A 84 14.11 -1.41 -35.35
CA GLU A 84 13.19 -2.55 -35.31
C GLU A 84 11.94 -2.21 -34.49
N PRO A 85 10.72 -2.56 -34.93
CA PRO A 85 9.53 -2.29 -34.15
C PRO A 85 9.53 -3.05 -32.83
N LEU A 86 9.16 -2.35 -31.76
CA LEU A 86 8.88 -2.94 -30.46
C LEU A 86 7.54 -3.70 -30.52
N THR A 87 7.53 -4.99 -30.22
CA THR A 87 6.36 -5.87 -30.34
C THR A 87 6.09 -6.61 -29.02
N ALA A 88 4.95 -7.29 -28.94
CA ALA A 88 4.62 -8.08 -27.75
C ALA A 88 5.51 -9.32 -27.59
N GLU A 89 6.13 -9.77 -28.68
CA GLU A 89 7.00 -10.95 -28.71
C GLU A 89 8.45 -10.61 -28.32
N ASN A 90 8.90 -9.37 -28.58
CA ASN A 90 10.27 -8.92 -28.28
C ASN A 90 10.39 -8.10 -26.99
N MET A 91 9.28 -7.79 -26.31
CA MET A 91 9.25 -7.11 -25.02
C MET A 91 8.58 -7.95 -23.93
N ALA A 92 8.96 -7.72 -22.67
CA ALA A 92 8.28 -8.27 -21.50
C ALA A 92 8.31 -7.30 -20.31
N VAL A 93 7.48 -7.57 -19.31
CA VAL A 93 7.44 -6.79 -18.06
C VAL A 93 7.99 -7.63 -16.91
N LEU A 94 9.26 -7.42 -16.57
CA LEU A 94 10.00 -8.18 -15.57
C LEU A 94 10.47 -7.30 -14.41
N ARG A 95 10.87 -7.92 -13.29
CA ARG A 95 11.54 -7.25 -12.18
C ARG A 95 13.06 -7.26 -12.41
N PRO A 96 13.83 -6.33 -11.81
CA PRO A 96 13.40 -5.18 -11.01
C PRO A 96 12.87 -4.01 -11.86
N GLU A 97 12.65 -2.84 -11.25
CA GLU A 97 12.19 -1.62 -11.94
C GLU A 97 13.31 -0.98 -12.75
N GLU A 98 13.62 -1.58 -13.90
CA GLU A 98 14.60 -1.06 -14.84
C GLU A 98 13.94 -0.85 -16.20
N GLY A 99 14.16 0.33 -16.81
CA GLY A 99 13.55 0.72 -18.09
C GLY A 99 12.21 1.42 -17.93
N ALA A 100 11.44 1.44 -19.02
CA ALA A 100 10.17 2.14 -19.10
C ALA A 100 9.14 1.54 -18.13
N GLU A 101 8.31 2.41 -17.55
CA GLU A 101 7.23 1.96 -16.69
C GLU A 101 6.21 1.11 -17.49
N PRO A 102 5.70 0.00 -16.94
CA PRO A 102 4.83 -0.93 -17.66
C PRO A 102 3.57 -0.29 -18.26
N PHE A 103 3.05 0.80 -17.68
CA PHE A 103 1.90 1.50 -18.24
C PHE A 103 2.21 2.24 -19.56
N ARG A 104 3.49 2.46 -19.87
CA ARG A 104 3.94 3.00 -21.17
C ARG A 104 3.97 1.96 -22.28
N TRP A 105 3.69 0.69 -21.99
CA TRP A 105 3.70 -0.40 -22.97
C TRP A 105 2.98 -0.04 -24.27
N TRP A 106 1.76 0.48 -24.17
CA TRP A 106 0.96 0.86 -25.34
C TRP A 106 1.52 2.04 -26.13
N GLN A 107 2.32 2.89 -25.49
CA GLN A 107 3.01 3.99 -26.16
C GLN A 107 4.25 3.50 -26.93
N LEU A 108 4.86 2.40 -26.47
CA LEU A 108 6.04 1.80 -27.09
C LEU A 108 5.69 0.79 -28.18
N LEU A 109 4.58 0.07 -28.05
CA LEU A 109 4.17 -0.97 -28.99
C LEU A 109 4.06 -0.40 -30.42
N GLY A 110 4.75 -1.03 -31.37
CA GLY A 110 4.84 -0.65 -32.77
C GLY A 110 5.84 0.48 -33.06
N ARG A 111 6.42 1.15 -32.04
CA ARG A 111 7.44 2.17 -32.28
C ARG A 111 8.78 1.53 -32.67
N PRO A 112 9.56 2.18 -33.54
CA PRO A 112 10.93 1.75 -33.81
C PRO A 112 11.78 1.91 -32.56
N ALA A 113 12.60 0.90 -32.27
CA ALA A 113 13.57 0.94 -31.18
C ALA A 113 14.58 2.07 -31.42
N PRO A 114 14.80 2.99 -30.46
CA PRO A 114 15.71 4.14 -30.66
C PRO A 114 17.18 3.72 -30.76
N ARG A 115 17.51 2.52 -30.28
CA ARG A 115 18.83 1.90 -30.30
C ARG A 115 18.67 0.39 -30.29
N ALA A 116 19.79 -0.33 -30.44
CA ALA A 116 19.78 -1.78 -30.25
C ALA A 116 19.68 -2.14 -28.76
N TYR A 117 19.05 -3.27 -28.47
CA TYR A 117 18.90 -3.85 -27.14
C TYR A 117 19.32 -5.33 -27.14
N ALA A 118 19.97 -5.76 -26.07
CA ALA A 118 20.27 -7.16 -25.80
C ALA A 118 19.11 -7.85 -25.03
N PRO A 119 19.01 -9.19 -25.06
CA PRO A 119 18.04 -9.91 -24.24
C PRO A 119 18.23 -9.59 -22.74
N GLY A 120 17.13 -9.28 -22.06
CA GLY A 120 17.11 -8.85 -20.65
C GLY A 120 17.43 -7.38 -20.43
N GLU A 121 17.81 -6.64 -21.48
CA GLU A 121 18.14 -5.23 -21.35
C GLU A 121 16.88 -4.37 -21.13
N PRO A 122 16.93 -3.37 -20.24
CA PRO A 122 15.84 -2.42 -20.06
C PRO A 122 15.56 -1.61 -21.33
N ILE A 123 14.28 -1.49 -21.69
CA ILE A 123 13.84 -0.64 -22.80
C ILE A 123 13.58 0.76 -22.26
N ASP A 124 14.23 1.77 -22.84
CA ASP A 124 14.14 3.14 -22.36
C ASP A 124 12.72 3.71 -22.56
N GLY A 125 12.23 4.45 -21.58
CA GLY A 125 11.00 5.23 -21.74
C GLY A 125 11.28 6.44 -22.60
N ALA A 126 10.58 6.57 -23.73
CA ALA A 126 10.65 7.74 -24.61
C ALA A 126 10.52 9.08 -23.87
#